data_AF-A0A943G7W9-F1
#
_entry.id   AF-A0A943G7W9-F1
#
_cell.length_a   1.000
_cell.length_b   1.000
_cell.length_c   1.000
_cell.angle_alpha   90.00
_cell.angle_beta   90.00
_cell.angle_gamma   90.00
#
_symmetry.space_group_name_H-M   'P 1'
#
loop_
_entity.id
_entity.type
_entity.pdbx_description
1 polymer ?
#
loop_
_entity_poly.entity_id
_entity_poly.type
_entity_poly.pdbx_seq_one_letter_code
_entity_poly.pdbx_strand_id
1 'polypeptide(L)'
;MNHTTGTSSKPSNIPVLTNDKAFDPSSPLPFCGNYFCTWGRQGGPEGMNEENMFGEKGVVTSYPTAHRSSLIVVYDDGWDIPFGTRNPEEIYRYGKGYPDPDRFPSTRGMTPPQAMKWLVDQTKRLGFAGAGVWIAMQISRDSDIMYHMDDYIAHWTRVAKWANEADVAYWKVDWGQHYWNNAEARENLTKIVRRYAPRLLIEHAHVCGGMAPRPDFETTQERLSRERHVMRVFNASDYYRTYDCNFKELALATTLHRMGAVFANADQIDENNGCRHIFNTENELYAAAALGCTVASELQHPVLCHQYLAVERVLQWQRFMPPFSMCKKGNHMDQAFLTNAFYDGNHLLISQSAPARFSRNCPLPAVHLTIGQQQPFVLCAVHPQTKAAAVYAAGRVVPENRHCEAYADITVTLPTADAPIAVFGSCYRTLTLQFDQTIEQRRVFVQDLAQLTEPAYEITNDLQIKDHTLTLTRAQIETYGNRATYPEDESDPGLILYLR
;
A
#
# COMPACT_ATOMS: atom_id res chain seq x y z
N MET A 1 -4.78 -51.49 32.59
CA MET A 1 -6.12 -51.04 33.00
C MET A 1 -6.36 -49.70 32.32
N ASN A 2 -7.44 -49.63 31.53
CA ASN A 2 -7.70 -48.59 30.54
C ASN A 2 -8.01 -47.24 31.19
N HIS A 3 -7.32 -46.19 30.74
CA HIS A 3 -7.83 -44.82 30.80
C HIS A 3 -8.36 -44.47 29.40
N THR A 4 -9.69 -44.37 29.32
CA THR A 4 -10.46 -43.86 28.18
C THR A 4 -10.18 -42.38 28.01
N THR A 5 -9.52 -42.02 26.90
CA THR A 5 -9.51 -40.67 26.35
C THR A 5 -10.84 -40.41 25.65
N GLY A 6 -11.59 -39.44 26.15
CA GLY A 6 -12.80 -38.96 25.50
C GLY A 6 -12.44 -38.30 24.17
N THR A 7 -12.87 -38.91 23.07
CA THR A 7 -12.91 -38.29 21.76
C THR A 7 -14.00 -37.23 21.79
N SER A 8 -13.63 -35.94 21.72
CA SER A 8 -14.61 -34.90 21.41
C SER A 8 -15.05 -35.13 19.96
N SER A 9 -16.33 -35.40 19.81
CA SER A 9 -16.99 -35.56 18.53
C SER A 9 -16.83 -34.27 17.73
N LYS A 10 -16.17 -34.35 16.56
CA LYS A 10 -16.21 -33.29 15.55
C LYS A 10 -17.68 -32.96 15.26
N PRO A 11 -18.10 -31.67 15.24
CA PRO A 11 -19.40 -31.30 14.75
C PRO A 11 -19.52 -31.74 13.28
N SER A 12 -20.38 -32.72 13.05
CA SER A 12 -20.81 -33.17 11.74
C SER A 12 -21.65 -32.07 11.09
N ASN A 13 -21.25 -31.63 9.89
CA ASN A 13 -21.90 -30.64 9.02
C ASN A 13 -21.59 -29.17 9.34
N ILE A 14 -20.32 -28.79 9.23
CA ILE A 14 -19.95 -27.44 8.81
C ILE A 14 -20.07 -27.41 7.28
N PRO A 15 -20.87 -26.53 6.66
CA PRO A 15 -20.92 -26.43 5.21
C PRO A 15 -19.53 -26.08 4.69
N VAL A 16 -19.04 -26.88 3.74
CA VAL A 16 -17.86 -26.53 2.96
C VAL A 16 -18.26 -25.34 2.07
N LEU A 17 -17.88 -24.13 2.46
CA LEU A 17 -18.18 -22.88 1.75
C LEU A 17 -17.47 -22.75 0.39
N THR A 18 -16.80 -23.81 -0.07
CA THR A 18 -16.16 -23.87 -1.40
C THR A 18 -17.17 -24.04 -2.55
N ASN A 19 -18.47 -24.17 -2.27
CA ASN A 19 -19.52 -24.32 -3.29
C ASN A 19 -20.40 -23.07 -3.47
N ASP A 20 -20.12 -21.98 -2.76
CA ASP A 20 -20.86 -20.73 -2.95
C ASP A 20 -20.18 -19.93 -4.09
N LYS A 21 -20.95 -19.52 -5.12
CA LYS A 21 -20.47 -18.82 -6.33
C LYS A 21 -19.81 -17.44 -6.07
N ALA A 22 -19.52 -17.09 -4.82
CA ALA A 22 -19.02 -15.79 -4.40
C ALA A 22 -17.49 -15.74 -4.18
N PHE A 23 -16.77 -16.86 -4.21
CA PHE A 23 -15.31 -16.86 -4.10
C PHE A 23 -14.67 -18.12 -4.71
N ASP A 24 -13.77 -17.91 -5.67
CA ASP A 24 -12.84 -18.93 -6.13
C ASP A 24 -11.41 -18.46 -5.77
N PRO A 25 -10.77 -19.04 -4.74
CA PRO A 25 -9.41 -18.67 -4.35
C PRO A 25 -8.38 -18.92 -5.47
N SER A 26 -8.73 -19.73 -6.47
CA SER A 26 -7.89 -20.01 -7.63
C SER A 26 -8.00 -18.97 -8.75
N SER A 27 -8.98 -18.06 -8.69
CA SER A 27 -9.07 -16.96 -9.65
C SER A 27 -7.81 -16.07 -9.55
N PRO A 28 -7.23 -15.61 -10.66
CA PRO A 28 -6.07 -14.72 -10.60
C PRO A 28 -6.43 -13.42 -9.88
N LEU A 29 -5.53 -12.93 -9.04
CA LEU A 29 -5.68 -11.60 -8.43
C LEU A 29 -5.80 -10.57 -9.56
N PRO A 30 -6.74 -9.61 -9.47
CA PRO A 30 -6.73 -8.48 -10.38
C PRO A 30 -5.38 -7.77 -10.26
N PHE A 31 -4.85 -7.30 -11.38
CA PHE A 31 -3.64 -6.50 -11.37
C PHE A 31 -3.92 -5.16 -10.69
N CYS A 32 -3.54 -5.08 -9.42
CA CYS A 32 -3.88 -3.94 -8.55
C CYS A 32 -2.85 -2.81 -8.61
N GLY A 33 -1.66 -3.03 -9.19
CA GLY A 33 -0.54 -2.09 -9.09
C GLY A 33 0.25 -2.23 -7.78
N ASN A 34 0.06 -3.33 -7.05
CA ASN A 34 0.99 -3.69 -5.97
C ASN A 34 2.31 -4.16 -6.56
N TYR A 35 3.40 -3.85 -5.88
CA TYR A 35 4.71 -4.26 -6.34
C TYR A 35 5.66 -4.60 -5.20
N PHE A 36 6.51 -5.59 -5.43
CA PHE A 36 7.70 -5.83 -4.64
C PHE A 36 8.79 -4.83 -5.05
N CYS A 37 9.20 -3.97 -4.12
CA CYS A 37 10.28 -3.00 -4.33
C CYS A 37 11.62 -3.58 -3.87
N THR A 38 12.65 -3.58 -4.72
CA THR A 38 13.95 -4.18 -4.36
C THR A 38 14.73 -3.36 -3.32
N TRP A 39 14.44 -2.07 -3.13
CA TRP A 39 15.17 -1.14 -2.25
C TRP A 39 15.50 -1.71 -0.88
N GLY A 40 14.52 -2.28 -0.18
CA GLY A 40 14.69 -2.83 1.17
C GLY A 40 15.60 -4.06 1.26
N ARG A 41 16.02 -4.62 0.14
CA ARG A 41 16.81 -5.88 0.07
C ARG A 41 18.04 -5.82 -0.80
N GLN A 42 18.07 -4.91 -1.76
CA GLN A 42 19.19 -4.84 -2.70
C GLN A 42 20.49 -4.38 -2.04
N GLY A 43 20.46 -3.79 -0.84
CA GLY A 43 21.68 -3.28 -0.18
C GLY A 43 22.15 -1.94 -0.74
N GLY A 44 21.20 -1.06 -1.06
CA GLY A 44 21.47 0.22 -1.74
C GLY A 44 21.82 0.07 -3.22
N PRO A 45 22.27 1.15 -3.88
CA PRO A 45 22.62 1.12 -5.31
C PRO A 45 23.73 0.11 -5.63
N GLU A 46 24.68 -0.12 -4.73
CA GLU A 46 25.81 -1.02 -5.00
C GLU A 46 25.39 -2.49 -5.15
N GLY A 47 24.43 -2.95 -4.36
CA GLY A 47 23.93 -4.31 -4.50
C GLY A 47 22.86 -4.50 -5.59
N MET A 48 22.50 -3.45 -6.35
CA MET A 48 21.69 -3.62 -7.56
C MET A 48 22.56 -4.20 -8.69
N ASN A 49 22.50 -5.52 -8.89
CA ASN A 49 23.20 -6.22 -9.98
C ASN A 49 22.54 -7.58 -10.27
N GLU A 50 22.91 -8.19 -11.40
CA GLU A 50 22.32 -9.44 -11.90
C GLU A 50 22.40 -10.60 -10.91
N GLU A 51 23.57 -10.85 -10.30
CA GLU A 51 23.75 -11.94 -9.34
C GLU A 51 22.91 -11.72 -8.08
N ASN A 52 22.94 -10.51 -7.52
CA ASN A 52 22.19 -10.21 -6.32
C ASN A 52 20.67 -10.18 -6.56
N MET A 53 20.21 -9.92 -7.78
CA MET A 53 18.77 -9.95 -8.09
C MET A 53 18.29 -11.36 -8.49
N PHE A 54 19.04 -12.04 -9.36
CA PHE A 54 18.59 -13.24 -10.08
C PHE A 54 19.44 -14.49 -9.84
N GLY A 55 20.57 -14.40 -9.14
CA GLY A 55 21.38 -15.55 -8.73
C GLY A 55 20.59 -16.54 -7.85
N GLU A 56 21.22 -17.65 -7.48
CA GLU A 56 20.56 -18.73 -6.72
C GLU A 56 19.91 -18.23 -5.42
N LYS A 57 20.55 -17.25 -4.75
CA LYS A 57 20.07 -16.58 -3.55
C LYS A 57 19.64 -15.13 -3.80
N GLY A 58 19.42 -14.78 -5.06
CA GLY A 58 19.09 -13.42 -5.46
C GLY A 58 17.78 -12.94 -4.83
N VAL A 59 17.68 -11.64 -4.59
CA VAL A 59 16.54 -10.97 -3.95
C VAL A 59 15.21 -11.28 -4.65
N VAL A 60 15.20 -11.31 -5.98
CA VAL A 60 14.00 -11.60 -6.77
C VAL A 60 13.76 -13.11 -6.87
N THR A 61 14.84 -13.89 -7.04
CA THR A 61 14.79 -15.36 -7.10
C THR A 61 14.25 -15.99 -5.81
N SER A 62 14.58 -15.43 -4.65
CA SER A 62 14.21 -15.97 -3.34
C SER A 62 12.78 -15.63 -2.89
N TYR A 63 12.14 -14.62 -3.50
CA TYR A 63 10.81 -14.15 -3.09
C TYR A 63 9.75 -15.28 -3.10
N PRO A 64 8.87 -15.43 -2.10
CA PRO A 64 7.88 -16.52 -2.04
C PRO A 64 7.00 -16.61 -3.29
N THR A 65 6.77 -17.83 -3.77
CA THR A 65 6.12 -18.08 -5.06
C THR A 65 4.62 -17.80 -5.06
N ALA A 66 3.96 -17.90 -3.91
CA ALA A 66 2.50 -17.81 -3.77
C ALA A 66 1.90 -16.51 -4.35
N HIS A 67 2.63 -15.40 -4.28
CA HIS A 67 2.12 -14.06 -4.65
C HIS A 67 2.70 -13.50 -5.93
N ARG A 68 3.73 -14.14 -6.51
CA ARG A 68 4.48 -13.54 -7.63
C ARG A 68 3.57 -13.12 -8.77
N SER A 69 2.62 -13.97 -9.15
CA SER A 69 1.68 -13.72 -10.26
C SER A 69 0.80 -12.49 -10.09
N SER A 70 0.78 -11.90 -8.90
CA SER A 70 -0.06 -10.77 -8.51
C SER A 70 0.75 -9.50 -8.25
N LEU A 71 2.07 -9.59 -8.35
CA LEU A 71 3.01 -8.52 -8.03
C LEU A 71 3.88 -8.16 -9.23
N ILE A 72 4.14 -6.87 -9.38
CA ILE A 72 5.24 -6.37 -10.20
C ILE A 72 6.52 -6.42 -9.36
N VAL A 73 7.68 -6.63 -9.98
CA VAL A 73 8.96 -6.30 -9.34
C VAL A 73 9.41 -4.92 -9.81
N VAL A 74 9.55 -3.98 -8.89
CA VAL A 74 10.14 -2.67 -9.19
C VAL A 74 11.61 -2.70 -8.79
N TYR A 75 12.49 -2.67 -9.79
CA TYR A 75 13.93 -2.52 -9.60
C TYR A 75 14.22 -1.08 -9.22
N ASP A 76 14.59 -0.88 -7.97
CA ASP A 76 14.83 0.42 -7.38
C ASP A 76 16.20 1.00 -7.78
N ASP A 77 16.60 2.09 -7.14
CA ASP A 77 17.79 2.88 -7.46
C ASP A 77 19.05 2.04 -7.74
N GLY A 78 19.87 2.45 -8.71
CA GLY A 78 21.14 1.80 -9.05
C GLY A 78 21.13 0.87 -10.27
N TRP A 79 19.98 0.59 -10.88
CA TRP A 79 19.90 -0.36 -12.00
C TRP A 79 20.45 0.18 -13.33
N ASP A 80 20.49 1.51 -13.50
CA ASP A 80 20.83 2.19 -14.75
C ASP A 80 22.16 2.97 -14.71
N ILE A 81 22.99 2.72 -13.69
CA ILE A 81 24.28 3.38 -13.49
C ILE A 81 25.43 2.38 -13.36
N PRO A 82 26.69 2.75 -13.67
CA PRO A 82 27.84 1.88 -13.45
C PRO A 82 28.13 1.59 -11.97
N PHE A 83 28.95 0.57 -11.70
CA PHE A 83 29.52 0.32 -10.38
C PHE A 83 30.35 1.50 -9.87
N GLY A 84 30.35 1.69 -8.55
CA GLY A 84 31.16 2.73 -7.88
C GLY A 84 30.67 4.16 -8.11
N THR A 85 29.46 4.35 -8.64
CA THR A 85 28.82 5.67 -8.74
C THR A 85 28.51 6.18 -7.33
N ARG A 86 29.11 7.30 -6.96
CA ARG A 86 28.99 7.87 -5.61
C ARG A 86 27.75 8.75 -5.46
N ASN A 87 27.05 8.62 -4.34
CA ASN A 87 25.93 9.49 -3.96
C ASN A 87 26.34 10.25 -2.68
N PRO A 88 26.36 11.60 -2.65
CA PRO A 88 25.73 12.51 -3.63
C PRO A 88 26.61 13.02 -4.79
N GLU A 89 27.89 12.66 -4.88
CA GLU A 89 28.86 13.34 -5.76
C GLU A 89 28.63 13.10 -7.26
N GLU A 90 28.07 11.94 -7.61
CA GLU A 90 27.92 11.47 -9.00
C GLU A 90 26.46 11.19 -9.35
N ILE A 91 25.52 11.81 -8.61
CA ILE A 91 24.08 11.64 -8.85
C ILE A 91 23.65 12.02 -10.26
N TYR A 92 24.43 12.84 -10.96
CA TYR A 92 24.17 13.25 -12.34
C TYR A 92 24.24 12.08 -13.34
N ARG A 93 24.78 10.91 -12.94
CA ARG A 93 24.83 9.70 -13.77
C ARG A 93 23.51 8.93 -13.85
N TYR A 94 22.59 9.13 -12.90
CA TYR A 94 21.27 8.51 -12.91
C TYR A 94 20.36 9.03 -14.03
N GLY A 95 19.43 8.20 -14.49
CA GLY A 95 18.50 8.54 -15.56
C GLY A 95 19.05 8.20 -16.93
N LYS A 96 19.78 7.08 -17.05
CA LYS A 96 20.22 6.51 -18.32
C LYS A 96 19.04 5.78 -19.00
N GLY A 97 18.18 5.19 -18.16
CA GLY A 97 16.93 4.59 -18.57
C GLY A 97 17.08 3.24 -19.28
N TYR A 98 18.11 2.45 -18.96
CA TYR A 98 18.19 1.02 -19.31
C TYR A 98 19.22 0.32 -18.42
N PRO A 99 19.16 -1.02 -18.24
CA PRO A 99 20.06 -1.72 -17.34
C PRO A 99 21.53 -1.49 -17.71
N ASP A 100 22.36 -1.15 -16.71
CA ASP A 100 23.77 -0.94 -16.97
C ASP A 100 24.49 -2.29 -17.22
N PRO A 101 25.24 -2.46 -18.32
CA PRO A 101 25.82 -3.74 -18.70
C PRO A 101 26.98 -4.19 -17.81
N ASP A 102 27.51 -3.33 -16.94
CA ASP A 102 28.49 -3.76 -15.93
C ASP A 102 27.78 -4.40 -14.74
N ARG A 103 26.60 -3.90 -14.36
CA ARG A 103 25.74 -4.49 -13.30
C ARG A 103 24.95 -5.70 -13.79
N PHE A 104 24.56 -5.69 -15.06
CA PHE A 104 23.80 -6.74 -15.73
C PHE A 104 24.57 -7.28 -16.94
N PRO A 105 25.64 -8.08 -16.71
CA PRO A 105 26.53 -8.56 -17.77
C PRO A 105 25.81 -9.32 -18.88
N SER A 106 24.68 -9.97 -18.60
CA SER A 106 23.86 -10.62 -19.63
C SER A 106 23.27 -9.64 -20.66
N THR A 107 23.26 -8.34 -20.37
CA THR A 107 22.77 -7.30 -21.29
C THR A 107 23.87 -6.69 -22.16
N ARG A 108 25.14 -7.11 -21.99
CA ARG A 108 26.27 -6.55 -22.75
C ARG A 108 26.09 -6.75 -24.26
N GLY A 109 26.21 -5.66 -25.01
CA GLY A 109 26.02 -5.65 -26.46
C GLY A 109 24.57 -5.58 -26.93
N MET A 110 23.59 -5.59 -26.02
CA MET A 110 22.19 -5.36 -26.33
C MET A 110 21.90 -3.87 -26.57
N THR A 111 20.94 -3.56 -27.43
CA THR A 111 20.37 -2.20 -27.50
C THR A 111 19.57 -1.88 -26.24
N PRO A 112 19.34 -0.61 -25.87
CA PRO A 112 18.52 -0.25 -24.71
C PRO A 112 17.16 -0.98 -24.57
N PRO A 113 16.30 -1.09 -25.62
CA PRO A 113 15.05 -1.85 -25.49
C PRO A 113 15.26 -3.35 -25.27
N GLN A 114 16.31 -3.94 -25.84
CA GLN A 114 16.65 -5.35 -25.62
C GLN A 114 17.12 -5.60 -24.18
N ALA A 115 17.93 -4.70 -23.62
CA ALA A 115 18.38 -4.79 -22.22
C ALA A 115 17.20 -4.67 -21.24
N MET A 116 16.28 -3.73 -21.47
CA MET A 116 15.03 -3.66 -20.70
C MET A 116 14.18 -4.93 -20.85
N LYS A 117 14.06 -5.45 -22.07
CA LYS A 117 13.28 -6.65 -22.34
C LYS A 117 13.88 -7.87 -21.62
N TRP A 118 15.19 -7.98 -21.58
CA TRP A 118 15.87 -9.02 -20.81
C TRP A 118 15.48 -8.95 -19.32
N LEU A 119 15.45 -7.76 -18.72
CA LEU A 119 15.03 -7.57 -17.32
C LEU A 119 13.58 -8.05 -17.12
N VAL A 120 12.66 -7.59 -17.97
CA VAL A 120 11.23 -7.99 -17.94
C VAL A 120 11.07 -9.51 -18.10
N ASP A 121 11.80 -10.12 -19.03
CA ASP A 121 11.72 -11.55 -19.31
C ASP A 121 12.27 -12.38 -18.14
N GLN A 122 13.35 -11.94 -17.47
CA GLN A 122 13.85 -12.61 -16.25
C GLN A 122 12.83 -12.54 -15.11
N THR A 123 12.21 -11.37 -14.90
CA THR A 123 11.16 -11.20 -13.89
C THR A 123 9.97 -12.12 -14.16
N LYS A 124 9.45 -12.13 -15.38
CA LYS A 124 8.30 -12.96 -15.77
C LYS A 124 8.64 -14.46 -15.72
N ARG A 125 9.88 -14.87 -16.04
CA ARG A 125 10.35 -16.26 -15.91
C ARG A 125 10.27 -16.77 -14.47
N LEU A 126 10.40 -15.89 -13.48
CA LEU A 126 10.22 -16.20 -12.06
C LEU A 126 8.75 -16.25 -11.63
N GLY A 127 7.80 -15.97 -12.52
CA GLY A 127 6.36 -16.04 -12.27
C GLY A 127 5.73 -14.71 -11.81
N PHE A 128 6.46 -13.60 -11.86
CA PHE A 128 5.91 -12.29 -11.52
C PHE A 128 4.98 -11.73 -12.61
N ALA A 129 4.04 -10.88 -12.22
CA ALA A 129 3.08 -10.26 -13.15
C ALA A 129 3.77 -9.34 -14.18
N GLY A 130 4.90 -8.73 -13.80
CA GLY A 130 5.71 -7.88 -14.68
C GLY A 130 6.89 -7.24 -13.96
N ALA A 131 7.63 -6.42 -14.69
CA ALA A 131 8.72 -5.62 -14.15
C ALA A 131 8.41 -4.13 -14.27
N GLY A 132 8.81 -3.38 -13.26
CA GLY A 132 8.85 -1.94 -13.23
C GLY A 132 10.25 -1.45 -12.88
N VAL A 133 10.50 -0.16 -13.09
CA VAL A 133 11.79 0.45 -12.80
C VAL A 133 11.61 1.75 -12.05
N TRP A 134 12.53 2.02 -11.14
CA TRP A 134 12.68 3.32 -10.51
C TRP A 134 13.30 4.30 -11.50
N ILE A 135 12.73 5.50 -11.55
CA ILE A 135 13.10 6.55 -12.48
C ILE A 135 13.47 7.80 -11.69
N ALA A 136 14.71 8.24 -11.85
CA ALA A 136 15.13 9.54 -11.37
C ALA A 136 14.41 10.65 -12.17
N MET A 137 14.01 11.73 -11.50
CA MET A 137 13.57 12.97 -12.16
C MET A 137 14.74 13.75 -12.75
N GLN A 138 15.54 13.08 -13.57
CA GLN A 138 16.62 13.68 -14.33
C GLN A 138 17.02 12.85 -15.55
N ILE A 139 18.06 13.29 -16.27
CA ILE A 139 18.74 12.51 -17.31
C ILE A 139 20.18 12.26 -16.89
N SER A 140 20.73 11.13 -17.35
CA SER A 140 22.15 10.79 -17.21
C SER A 140 23.02 11.72 -18.06
N ARG A 141 24.15 12.14 -17.52
CA ARG A 141 25.07 13.12 -18.11
C ARG A 141 26.49 12.96 -17.58
N ASP A 142 27.42 13.74 -18.12
CA ASP A 142 28.85 13.72 -17.74
C ASP A 142 29.21 14.77 -16.68
N SER A 143 28.28 15.68 -16.35
CA SER A 143 28.47 16.74 -15.35
C SER A 143 27.17 17.10 -14.64
N ASP A 144 27.21 17.85 -13.55
CA ASP A 144 26.04 18.22 -12.75
C ASP A 144 25.22 19.39 -13.32
N ILE A 145 25.67 20.01 -14.41
CA ILE A 145 25.07 21.19 -15.04
C ILE A 145 23.59 20.96 -15.36
N MET A 146 22.75 21.94 -15.02
CA MET A 146 21.32 21.94 -15.35
C MET A 146 21.11 21.99 -16.86
N TYR A 147 20.27 21.09 -17.36
CA TYR A 147 19.87 21.01 -18.76
C TYR A 147 18.46 21.56 -18.95
N HIS A 148 18.05 21.75 -20.21
CA HIS A 148 16.75 22.31 -20.53
C HIS A 148 15.64 21.25 -20.45
N MET A 149 14.41 21.69 -20.15
CA MET A 149 13.24 20.81 -20.11
C MET A 149 13.02 20.09 -21.45
N ASP A 150 13.43 20.67 -22.58
CA ASP A 150 13.34 20.02 -23.88
C ASP A 150 14.26 18.79 -23.98
N ASP A 151 15.45 18.83 -23.37
CA ASP A 151 16.36 17.68 -23.30
C ASP A 151 15.77 16.58 -22.39
N TYR A 152 15.15 16.98 -21.27
CA TYR A 152 14.40 16.08 -20.39
C TYR A 152 13.30 15.33 -21.16
N ILE A 153 12.46 16.08 -21.87
CA ILE A 153 11.33 15.55 -22.65
C ILE A 153 11.84 14.64 -23.77
N ALA A 154 12.87 15.06 -24.50
CA ALA A 154 13.45 14.28 -25.59
C ALA A 154 14.04 12.95 -25.08
N HIS A 155 14.76 12.98 -23.97
CA HIS A 155 15.32 11.78 -23.34
C HIS A 155 14.20 10.82 -22.90
N TRP A 156 13.27 11.28 -22.06
CA TRP A 156 12.22 10.41 -21.50
C TRP A 156 11.23 9.93 -22.56
N THR A 157 11.07 10.67 -23.68
CA THR A 157 10.35 10.17 -24.87
C THR A 157 11.02 8.95 -25.48
N ARG A 158 12.37 8.93 -25.57
CA ARG A 158 13.10 7.74 -26.06
C ARG A 158 12.94 6.57 -25.09
N VAL A 159 13.13 6.82 -23.80
CA VAL A 159 13.02 5.77 -22.77
C VAL A 159 11.61 5.19 -22.70
N ALA A 160 10.56 6.00 -22.83
CA ALA A 160 9.18 5.50 -22.88
C ALA A 160 8.95 4.56 -24.08
N LYS A 161 9.50 4.88 -25.26
CA LYS A 161 9.41 3.98 -26.42
C LYS A 161 10.11 2.64 -26.17
N TRP A 162 11.30 2.68 -25.56
CA TRP A 162 12.02 1.46 -25.18
C TRP A 162 11.24 0.64 -24.15
N ALA A 163 10.68 1.29 -23.13
CA ALA A 163 9.86 0.67 -22.09
C ALA A 163 8.61 0.00 -22.67
N ASN A 164 7.96 0.64 -23.65
CA ASN A 164 6.81 0.07 -24.36
C ASN A 164 7.15 -1.15 -25.21
N GLU A 165 8.30 -1.12 -25.89
CA GLU A 165 8.82 -2.26 -26.69
C GLU A 165 9.21 -3.44 -25.79
N ALA A 166 9.79 -3.15 -24.64
CA ALA A 166 10.20 -4.14 -23.65
C ALA A 166 9.05 -4.68 -22.77
N ASP A 167 7.86 -4.06 -22.84
CA ASP A 167 6.71 -4.37 -21.99
C ASP A 167 6.97 -4.14 -20.49
N VAL A 168 7.65 -3.03 -20.16
CA VAL A 168 7.78 -2.53 -18.79
C VAL A 168 6.41 -2.08 -18.28
N ALA A 169 6.01 -2.60 -17.12
CA ALA A 169 4.67 -2.41 -16.56
C ALA A 169 4.54 -1.12 -15.74
N TYR A 170 5.62 -0.63 -15.14
CA TYR A 170 5.55 0.40 -14.10
C TYR A 170 6.78 1.32 -14.06
N TRP A 171 6.57 2.62 -13.88
CA TRP A 171 7.60 3.59 -13.50
C TRP A 171 7.34 4.15 -12.11
N LYS A 172 8.32 3.97 -11.22
CA LYS A 172 8.36 4.58 -9.89
C LYS A 172 9.18 5.86 -9.97
N VAL A 173 8.54 7.02 -10.10
CA VAL A 173 9.24 8.30 -10.31
C VAL A 173 9.57 8.99 -8.99
N ASP A 174 10.82 9.36 -8.82
CA ASP A 174 11.38 9.75 -7.52
C ASP A 174 12.10 11.11 -7.56
N TRP A 175 13.18 11.28 -6.80
CA TRP A 175 14.06 12.44 -6.80
C TRP A 175 14.95 12.48 -8.05
N GLY A 176 15.66 13.59 -8.24
CA GLY A 176 16.54 13.87 -9.39
C GLY A 176 16.56 15.38 -9.64
N GLN A 177 17.46 15.91 -10.47
CA GLN A 177 17.61 17.38 -10.63
C GLN A 177 16.31 18.20 -10.82
N HIS A 178 15.24 17.64 -11.41
CA HIS A 178 13.93 18.29 -11.55
C HIS A 178 12.90 17.91 -10.47
N TYR A 179 13.28 17.39 -9.31
CA TYR A 179 12.31 16.93 -8.32
C TYR A 179 11.66 18.05 -7.49
N TRP A 180 12.44 19.10 -7.18
CA TRP A 180 12.02 20.11 -6.20
C TRP A 180 11.01 21.08 -6.80
N ASN A 181 9.78 21.06 -6.28
CA ASN A 181 8.68 21.96 -6.67
C ASN A 181 8.43 22.08 -8.18
N ASN A 182 8.67 21.01 -8.93
CA ASN A 182 8.52 20.98 -10.38
C ASN A 182 7.50 19.93 -10.81
N ALA A 183 6.22 20.27 -10.60
CA ALA A 183 5.10 19.46 -11.07
C ALA A 183 5.06 19.32 -12.61
N GLU A 184 5.56 20.33 -13.34
CA GLU A 184 5.55 20.34 -14.80
C GLU A 184 6.38 19.19 -15.39
N ALA A 185 7.54 18.90 -14.82
CA ALA A 185 8.35 17.75 -15.22
C ALA A 185 7.59 16.41 -15.04
N ARG A 186 6.84 16.25 -13.95
CA ARG A 186 6.00 15.07 -13.70
C ARG A 186 4.85 14.98 -14.70
N GLU A 187 4.12 16.07 -14.91
CA GLU A 187 3.06 16.15 -15.92
C GLU A 187 3.57 15.81 -17.33
N ASN A 188 4.79 16.25 -17.68
CA ASN A 188 5.42 15.92 -18.94
C ASN A 188 5.76 14.42 -19.06
N LEU A 189 6.27 13.78 -18.00
CA LEU A 189 6.45 12.32 -17.98
C LEU A 189 5.12 11.59 -18.22
N THR A 190 4.04 11.99 -17.55
CA THR A 190 2.72 11.38 -17.75
C THR A 190 2.26 11.53 -19.20
N LYS A 191 2.36 12.73 -19.78
CA LYS A 191 2.02 12.96 -21.20
C LYS A 191 2.85 12.08 -22.14
N ILE A 192 4.14 11.93 -21.86
CA ILE A 192 5.05 11.05 -22.62
C ILE A 192 4.60 9.59 -22.52
N VAL A 193 4.35 9.10 -21.32
CA VAL A 193 3.90 7.71 -21.08
C VAL A 193 2.58 7.44 -21.80
N ARG A 194 1.59 8.32 -21.67
CA ARG A 194 0.30 8.16 -22.38
C ARG A 194 0.45 8.09 -23.89
N ARG A 195 1.39 8.86 -24.46
CA ARG A 195 1.59 8.92 -25.91
C ARG A 195 2.42 7.76 -26.46
N TYR A 196 3.47 7.36 -25.75
CA TYR A 196 4.51 6.46 -26.29
C TYR A 196 4.59 5.10 -25.59
N ALA A 197 4.00 4.97 -24.39
CA ALA A 197 3.96 3.74 -23.60
C ALA A 197 2.60 3.57 -22.89
N PRO A 198 1.47 3.50 -23.64
CA PRO A 198 0.14 3.58 -23.05
C PRO A 198 -0.23 2.44 -22.09
N ARG A 199 0.50 1.32 -22.11
CA ARG A 199 0.32 0.20 -21.16
C ARG A 199 1.12 0.38 -19.86
N LEU A 200 2.10 1.28 -19.84
CA LEU A 200 2.94 1.55 -18.68
C LEU A 200 2.17 2.41 -17.68
N LEU A 201 2.21 2.00 -16.42
CA LEU A 201 1.65 2.76 -15.31
C LEU A 201 2.71 3.69 -14.73
N ILE A 202 2.32 4.91 -14.40
CA ILE A 202 3.22 5.90 -13.83
C ILE A 202 2.84 6.26 -12.40
N GLU A 203 3.80 6.11 -11.50
CA GLU A 203 3.71 6.53 -10.13
C GLU A 203 4.54 7.78 -9.88
N HIS A 204 3.94 8.76 -9.21
CA HIS A 204 4.64 9.92 -8.72
C HIS A 204 4.47 10.07 -7.21
N ALA A 205 5.27 10.97 -6.65
CA ALA A 205 5.25 11.36 -5.27
C ALA A 205 5.52 12.86 -5.15
N HIS A 206 4.97 13.49 -4.11
CA HIS A 206 5.56 14.73 -3.61
C HIS A 206 6.78 14.37 -2.76
N VAL A 207 7.96 14.42 -3.40
CA VAL A 207 9.24 14.12 -2.74
C VAL A 207 9.50 15.14 -1.63
N CYS A 208 9.60 14.65 -0.41
CA CYS A 208 9.81 15.44 0.81
C CYS A 208 10.61 14.63 1.85
N GLY A 209 11.03 15.24 2.96
CA GLY A 209 11.73 14.51 4.02
C GLY A 209 10.87 13.40 4.64
N GLY A 210 11.51 12.52 5.43
CA GLY A 210 10.87 11.35 6.05
C GLY A 210 9.74 11.64 7.07
N MET A 211 9.52 12.91 7.38
CA MET A 211 8.37 13.39 8.16
C MET A 211 7.61 14.42 7.33
N ALA A 212 6.29 14.44 7.48
CA ALA A 212 5.50 15.47 6.83
C ALA A 212 5.70 16.82 7.55
N PRO A 213 5.60 17.95 6.83
CA PRO A 213 5.75 19.26 7.45
C PRO A 213 4.74 19.44 8.59
N ARG A 214 5.21 19.95 9.72
CA ARG A 214 4.33 20.24 10.85
C ARG A 214 3.51 21.50 10.52
N PRO A 215 2.17 21.49 10.70
CA PRO A 215 1.33 22.63 10.32
C PRO A 215 1.70 23.96 10.98
N ASP A 216 2.29 23.92 12.18
CA ASP A 216 2.74 25.07 12.97
C ASP A 216 4.12 25.62 12.53
N PHE A 217 4.85 24.87 11.70
CA PHE A 217 6.18 25.26 11.18
C PHE A 217 6.14 25.77 9.74
N GLU A 218 4.96 25.77 9.10
CA GLU A 218 4.77 26.31 7.75
C GLU A 218 3.93 27.60 7.81
N THR A 219 4.34 28.60 7.04
CA THR A 219 3.47 29.74 6.75
C THR A 219 2.27 29.29 5.92
N THR A 220 1.18 30.06 5.96
CA THR A 220 0.00 29.79 5.11
C THR A 220 0.36 29.73 3.62
N GLN A 221 1.29 30.59 3.17
CA GLN A 221 1.70 30.62 1.77
C GLN A 221 2.50 29.39 1.36
N GLU A 222 3.41 28.90 2.22
CA GLU A 222 4.16 27.67 1.99
C GLU A 222 3.22 26.47 1.92
N ARG A 223 2.30 26.35 2.87
CA ARG A 223 1.27 25.28 2.86
C ARG A 223 0.46 25.30 1.57
N LEU A 224 -0.07 26.44 1.17
CA LEU A 224 -0.85 26.56 -0.07
C LEU A 224 -0.01 26.23 -1.32
N SER A 225 1.28 26.59 -1.32
CA SER A 225 2.19 26.24 -2.42
C SER A 225 2.44 24.75 -2.49
N ARG A 226 2.67 24.10 -1.35
CA ARG A 226 2.85 22.67 -1.22
C ARG A 226 1.59 21.91 -1.65
N GLU A 227 0.41 22.31 -1.17
CA GLU A 227 -0.87 21.69 -1.54
C GLU A 227 -1.15 21.80 -3.03
N ARG A 228 -0.89 22.96 -3.65
CA ARG A 228 -0.98 23.10 -5.12
C ARG A 228 -0.02 22.15 -5.84
N HIS A 229 1.21 22.00 -5.36
CA HIS A 229 2.15 21.06 -5.94
C HIS A 229 1.63 19.62 -5.79
N VAL A 230 1.23 19.21 -4.58
CA VAL A 230 0.65 17.89 -4.29
C VAL A 230 -0.51 17.58 -5.23
N MET A 231 -1.47 18.49 -5.42
CA MET A 231 -2.61 18.24 -6.29
C MET A 231 -2.23 18.13 -7.77
N ARG A 232 -1.25 18.92 -8.24
CA ARG A 232 -0.73 18.78 -9.61
C ARG A 232 -0.05 17.42 -9.81
N VAL A 233 0.76 16.98 -8.85
CA VAL A 233 1.40 15.64 -8.91
C VAL A 233 0.36 14.53 -8.85
N PHE A 234 -0.62 14.64 -7.96
CA PHE A 234 -1.70 13.67 -7.82
C PHE A 234 -2.49 13.54 -9.13
N ASN A 235 -2.83 14.65 -9.78
CA ASN A 235 -3.51 14.64 -11.09
C ASN A 235 -2.63 14.08 -12.21
N ALA A 236 -1.30 14.10 -12.08
CA ALA A 236 -0.40 13.48 -13.05
C ALA A 236 -0.21 11.96 -12.81
N SER A 237 -0.78 11.39 -11.75
CA SER A 237 -0.46 10.04 -11.26
C SER A 237 -1.50 8.98 -11.61
N ASP A 238 -1.06 7.85 -12.20
CA ASP A 238 -1.84 6.61 -12.03
C ASP A 238 -1.86 6.20 -10.57
N TYR A 239 -0.66 6.22 -9.98
CA TYR A 239 -0.45 5.94 -8.58
C TYR A 239 0.25 7.12 -7.90
N TYR A 240 -0.24 7.52 -6.74
CA TYR A 240 0.37 8.58 -5.93
C TYR A 240 0.91 7.98 -4.64
N ARG A 241 2.23 7.96 -4.51
CA ARG A 241 2.94 7.38 -3.36
C ARG A 241 3.05 8.39 -2.23
N THR A 242 2.81 7.95 -1.00
CA THR A 242 2.99 8.77 0.21
C THR A 242 4.45 9.09 0.51
N TYR A 243 5.41 8.34 -0.05
CA TYR A 243 6.84 8.69 -0.23
C TYR A 243 7.72 8.79 1.02
N ASP A 244 8.70 7.91 1.23
CA ASP A 244 9.62 7.97 2.37
C ASP A 244 8.88 8.09 3.72
N CYS A 245 8.14 7.06 4.09
CA CYS A 245 7.57 6.87 5.43
C CYS A 245 8.51 6.03 6.32
N ASN A 246 9.79 6.42 6.42
CA ASN A 246 10.87 5.55 6.91
C ASN A 246 10.98 5.39 8.44
N PHE A 247 10.27 6.21 9.22
CA PHE A 247 10.22 6.04 10.67
C PHE A 247 9.11 5.07 11.04
N LYS A 248 9.44 3.79 11.33
CA LYS A 248 8.46 2.73 11.62
C LYS A 248 7.39 3.16 12.63
N GLU A 249 7.77 3.83 13.72
CA GLU A 249 6.85 4.31 14.75
C GLU A 249 5.90 5.44 14.29
N LEU A 250 6.25 6.17 13.25
CA LEU A 250 5.49 7.32 12.74
C LEU A 250 4.93 7.10 11.34
N ALA A 251 5.23 5.96 10.70
CA ALA A 251 4.94 5.70 9.30
C ALA A 251 3.44 5.85 8.97
N LEU A 252 2.56 5.32 9.82
CA LEU A 252 1.11 5.49 9.66
C LEU A 252 0.69 6.96 9.75
N ALA A 253 1.16 7.68 10.77
CA ALA A 253 0.83 9.10 10.93
C ALA A 253 1.37 9.94 9.75
N THR A 254 2.58 9.64 9.26
CA THR A 254 3.15 10.31 8.09
C THR A 254 2.32 10.03 6.83
N THR A 255 1.96 8.76 6.60
CA THR A 255 1.10 8.32 5.49
C THR A 255 -0.24 9.06 5.50
N LEU A 256 -0.93 9.04 6.65
CA LEU A 256 -2.23 9.67 6.82
C LEU A 256 -2.16 11.20 6.69
N HIS A 257 -1.12 11.84 7.20
CA HIS A 257 -0.92 13.29 7.02
C HIS A 257 -0.84 13.64 5.53
N ARG A 258 -0.03 12.90 4.77
CA ARG A 258 0.19 13.19 3.35
C ARG A 258 -1.05 12.89 2.51
N MET A 259 -1.78 11.81 2.81
CA MET A 259 -3.11 11.58 2.24
C MET A 259 -4.08 12.71 2.58
N GLY A 260 -4.02 13.23 3.81
CA GLY A 260 -4.85 14.34 4.29
C GLY A 260 -4.76 15.60 3.43
N ALA A 261 -3.59 15.91 2.87
CA ALA A 261 -3.43 17.04 1.94
C ALA A 261 -4.28 16.88 0.67
N VAL A 262 -4.40 15.66 0.15
CA VAL A 262 -5.24 15.38 -1.02
C VAL A 262 -6.72 15.32 -0.63
N PHE A 263 -7.05 14.74 0.53
CA PHE A 263 -8.43 14.71 1.05
C PHE A 263 -8.99 16.12 1.26
N ALA A 264 -8.19 17.03 1.79
CA ALA A 264 -8.58 18.44 1.99
C ALA A 264 -8.81 19.20 0.68
N ASN A 265 -8.26 18.70 -0.44
CA ASN A 265 -8.30 19.35 -1.75
C ASN A 265 -8.92 18.45 -2.83
N ALA A 266 -9.78 17.49 -2.43
CA ALA A 266 -10.34 16.49 -3.34
C ALA A 266 -11.17 17.11 -4.48
N ASP A 267 -11.75 18.29 -4.26
CA ASP A 267 -12.48 19.05 -5.28
C ASP A 267 -11.62 19.43 -6.51
N GLN A 268 -10.30 19.54 -6.33
CA GLN A 268 -9.32 19.86 -7.36
C GLN A 268 -8.85 18.64 -8.18
N ILE A 269 -9.31 17.44 -7.87
CA ILE A 269 -8.98 16.22 -8.65
C ILE A 269 -9.53 16.37 -10.07
N ASP A 270 -8.74 16.08 -11.10
CA ASP A 270 -9.19 16.05 -12.49
C ASP A 270 -9.53 14.63 -12.93
N GLU A 271 -10.77 14.20 -12.68
CA GLU A 271 -11.24 12.84 -12.99
C GLU A 271 -11.24 12.50 -14.50
N ASN A 272 -11.00 13.47 -15.39
CA ASN A 272 -11.08 13.30 -16.85
C ASN A 272 -9.71 13.31 -17.55
N ASN A 273 -8.61 13.43 -16.81
CA ASN A 273 -7.26 13.47 -17.40
C ASN A 273 -6.70 12.10 -17.83
N GLY A 274 -7.44 11.02 -17.59
CA GLY A 274 -7.04 9.64 -17.93
C GLY A 274 -6.07 8.98 -16.95
N CYS A 275 -5.75 9.63 -15.83
CA CYS A 275 -4.98 9.06 -14.72
C CYS A 275 -5.89 8.29 -13.75
N ARG A 276 -5.33 7.26 -13.10
CA ARG A 276 -6.09 6.39 -12.18
C ARG A 276 -6.33 6.99 -10.80
N HIS A 277 -5.51 7.95 -10.32
CA HIS A 277 -5.68 8.59 -9.01
C HIS A 277 -5.78 7.59 -7.84
N ILE A 278 -4.97 6.52 -7.85
CA ILE A 278 -4.95 5.51 -6.79
C ILE A 278 -3.80 5.86 -5.83
N PHE A 279 -4.04 5.83 -4.52
CA PHE A 279 -2.96 5.97 -3.55
C PHE A 279 -2.11 4.71 -3.49
N ASN A 280 -0.82 4.91 -3.27
CA ASN A 280 0.12 3.90 -2.82
C ASN A 280 0.60 4.29 -1.42
N THR A 281 0.30 3.48 -0.42
CA THR A 281 0.65 3.79 0.98
C THR A 281 2.08 3.41 1.34
N GLU A 282 2.87 2.99 0.35
CA GLU A 282 4.26 2.56 0.49
C GLU A 282 4.37 1.33 1.40
N ASN A 283 4.32 1.55 2.71
CA ASN A 283 4.57 0.58 3.76
C ASN A 283 3.32 0.22 4.60
N GLU A 284 2.27 1.03 4.57
CA GLU A 284 1.13 0.85 5.48
C GLU A 284 0.08 -0.14 4.91
N LEU A 285 0.30 -1.43 5.17
CA LEU A 285 -0.49 -2.56 4.67
C LEU A 285 -1.99 -2.44 5.00
N TYR A 286 -2.35 -2.35 6.28
CA TYR A 286 -3.76 -2.30 6.69
C TYR A 286 -4.41 -0.94 6.41
N ALA A 287 -3.64 0.14 6.34
CA ALA A 287 -4.17 1.40 5.82
C ALA A 287 -4.54 1.28 4.34
N ALA A 288 -3.73 0.57 3.55
CA ALA A 288 -4.05 0.32 2.15
C ALA A 288 -5.30 -0.53 1.99
N ALA A 289 -5.42 -1.63 2.73
CA ALA A 289 -6.59 -2.49 2.69
C ALA A 289 -7.87 -1.77 3.13
N ALA A 290 -7.80 -0.96 4.19
CA ALA A 290 -8.95 -0.25 4.74
C ALA A 290 -9.40 0.94 3.91
N LEU A 291 -8.49 1.58 3.18
CA LEU A 291 -8.79 2.72 2.32
C LEU A 291 -8.87 2.35 0.84
N GLY A 292 -8.65 1.10 0.42
CA GLY A 292 -8.66 0.71 -0.99
C GLY A 292 -7.52 1.35 -1.80
N CYS A 293 -6.31 1.25 -1.28
CA CYS A 293 -5.06 1.74 -1.88
C CYS A 293 -4.16 0.56 -2.29
N THR A 294 -3.13 0.83 -3.10
CA THR A 294 -2.05 -0.13 -3.35
C THR A 294 -0.99 -0.10 -2.26
N VAL A 295 -0.19 -1.18 -2.23
CA VAL A 295 0.99 -1.32 -1.38
C VAL A 295 2.24 -1.53 -2.23
N ALA A 296 3.38 -1.06 -1.72
CA ALA A 296 4.66 -1.14 -2.40
C ALA A 296 5.75 -1.78 -1.54
N SER A 297 6.51 -0.96 -0.82
CA SER A 297 7.82 -1.34 -0.30
C SER A 297 7.80 -2.27 0.92
N GLU A 298 6.68 -2.39 1.65
CA GLU A 298 6.53 -3.44 2.70
C GLU A 298 6.10 -4.80 2.18
N LEU A 299 5.96 -4.98 0.88
CA LEU A 299 6.10 -6.32 0.30
C LEU A 299 7.58 -6.76 0.31
N GLN A 300 8.34 -6.37 1.34
CA GLN A 300 9.68 -6.86 1.62
C GLN A 300 9.65 -8.39 1.59
N HIS A 301 10.75 -9.01 1.16
CA HIS A 301 10.85 -10.47 1.12
C HIS A 301 10.25 -11.08 2.40
N PRO A 302 9.08 -11.74 2.32
CA PRO A 302 8.20 -12.05 3.45
C PRO A 302 8.86 -12.85 4.58
N VAL A 303 9.98 -13.51 4.28
CA VAL A 303 10.78 -14.29 5.24
C VAL A 303 11.55 -13.42 6.26
N LEU A 304 11.73 -12.11 6.04
CA LEU A 304 12.40 -11.24 7.05
C LEU A 304 11.61 -9.97 7.38
N CYS A 305 10.31 -9.93 7.07
CA CYS A 305 9.39 -8.98 7.70
C CYS A 305 8.58 -9.76 8.74
N HIS A 306 8.49 -9.26 9.97
CA HIS A 306 7.62 -9.80 11.02
C HIS A 306 6.13 -9.51 10.72
N GLN A 307 5.74 -9.40 9.45
CA GLN A 307 4.41 -9.00 8.98
C GLN A 307 3.94 -9.83 7.76
N TYR A 308 4.42 -11.07 7.64
CA TYR A 308 4.05 -12.01 6.58
C TYR A 308 2.53 -12.16 6.47
N LEU A 309 1.85 -12.36 7.60
CA LEU A 309 0.40 -12.57 7.63
C LEU A 309 -0.35 -11.29 7.21
N ALA A 310 0.14 -10.09 7.57
CA ALA A 310 -0.46 -8.86 7.07
C ALA A 310 -0.39 -8.78 5.53
N VAL A 311 0.74 -9.18 4.93
CA VAL A 311 0.88 -9.24 3.46
C VAL A 311 -0.13 -10.20 2.85
N GLU A 312 -0.24 -11.43 3.37
CA GLU A 312 -1.26 -12.40 2.93
C GLU A 312 -2.67 -11.80 3.01
N ARG A 313 -3.03 -11.23 4.15
CA ARG A 313 -4.37 -10.69 4.40
C ARG A 313 -4.73 -9.56 3.43
N VAL A 314 -3.80 -8.64 3.18
CA VAL A 314 -4.02 -7.52 2.25
C VAL A 314 -4.16 -8.02 0.81
N LEU A 315 -3.27 -8.89 0.35
CA LEU A 315 -3.32 -9.41 -1.02
C LEU A 315 -4.60 -10.22 -1.26
N GLN A 316 -5.01 -11.05 -0.30
CA GLN A 316 -6.26 -11.79 -0.37
C GLN A 316 -7.49 -10.87 -0.32
N TRP A 317 -7.48 -9.85 0.52
CA TRP A 317 -8.58 -8.89 0.64
C TRP A 317 -8.84 -8.13 -0.67
N GLN A 318 -7.79 -7.79 -1.41
CA GLN A 318 -7.92 -7.06 -2.67
C GLN A 318 -8.64 -7.83 -3.79
N ARG A 319 -8.95 -9.13 -3.59
CA ARG A 319 -9.88 -9.89 -4.44
C ARG A 319 -11.32 -9.36 -4.34
N PHE A 320 -11.70 -8.85 -3.17
CA PHE A 320 -13.04 -8.35 -2.87
C PHE A 320 -13.11 -6.83 -3.00
N MET A 321 -12.07 -6.14 -2.55
CA MET A 321 -11.90 -4.70 -2.66
C MET A 321 -10.57 -4.39 -3.36
N PRO A 322 -10.51 -4.46 -4.70
CA PRO A 322 -9.34 -3.99 -5.41
C PRO A 322 -9.13 -2.49 -5.15
N PRO A 323 -7.89 -1.97 -5.22
CA PRO A 323 -7.63 -0.55 -5.08
C PRO A 323 -8.44 0.26 -6.10
N PHE A 324 -8.97 1.40 -5.66
CA PHE A 324 -9.87 2.21 -6.47
C PHE A 324 -9.52 3.69 -6.39
N SER A 325 -9.89 4.42 -7.44
CA SER A 325 -9.58 5.84 -7.64
C SER A 325 -10.14 6.72 -6.53
N MET A 326 -9.37 7.72 -6.11
CA MET A 326 -9.90 8.83 -5.33
C MET A 326 -10.75 9.73 -6.23
N CYS A 327 -11.98 10.00 -5.81
CA CYS A 327 -12.91 10.88 -6.53
C CYS A 327 -13.03 12.23 -5.82
N LYS A 328 -13.66 13.22 -6.45
CA LYS A 328 -13.93 14.54 -5.87
C LYS A 328 -14.88 14.50 -4.68
N LYS A 329 -15.78 13.51 -4.63
CA LYS A 329 -16.85 13.38 -3.63
C LYS A 329 -16.77 12.05 -2.89
N GLY A 330 -17.44 12.00 -1.74
CA GLY A 330 -17.58 10.79 -0.94
C GLY A 330 -16.37 10.46 -0.06
N ASN A 331 -15.35 11.32 0.00
CA ASN A 331 -14.22 11.17 0.92
C ASN A 331 -14.39 12.12 2.09
N HIS A 332 -14.17 11.62 3.29
CA HIS A 332 -14.24 12.42 4.51
C HIS A 332 -13.01 12.19 5.37
N MET A 333 -12.58 13.25 6.03
CA MET A 333 -11.41 13.28 6.89
C MET A 333 -11.79 14.06 8.15
N ASP A 334 -11.35 13.56 9.30
CA ASP A 334 -11.58 14.23 10.57
C ASP A 334 -10.86 15.58 10.64
N GLN A 335 -11.44 16.52 11.40
CA GLN A 335 -10.77 17.77 11.75
C GLN A 335 -9.92 17.62 13.00
N ALA A 336 -10.21 16.61 13.85
CA ALA A 336 -9.35 16.28 14.97
C ALA A 336 -8.05 15.63 14.49
N PHE A 337 -6.91 16.09 14.99
CA PHE A 337 -5.59 15.53 14.71
C PHE A 337 -5.11 14.73 15.92
N LEU A 338 -4.45 13.61 15.64
CA LEU A 338 -3.77 12.77 16.61
C LEU A 338 -2.26 12.85 16.36
N THR A 339 -1.49 12.96 17.44
CA THR A 339 -0.03 13.03 17.38
C THR A 339 0.58 11.72 17.84
N ASN A 340 1.35 11.07 16.97
CA ASN A 340 2.27 10.02 17.40
C ASN A 340 3.63 10.64 17.72
N ALA A 341 4.27 10.20 18.81
CA ALA A 341 5.54 10.73 19.26
C ALA A 341 6.34 9.72 20.08
N PHE A 342 7.67 9.80 19.99
CA PHE A 342 8.61 9.01 20.79
C PHE A 342 9.92 9.77 21.00
N TYR A 343 10.67 9.40 22.05
CA TYR A 343 12.03 9.90 22.27
C TYR A 343 13.05 9.05 21.54
N ASP A 344 13.93 9.66 20.75
CA ASP A 344 15.04 8.97 20.09
C ASP A 344 16.18 8.61 21.07
N GLY A 345 17.26 8.02 20.56
CA GLY A 345 18.43 7.65 21.37
C GLY A 345 19.18 8.84 21.99
N ASN A 346 18.91 10.07 21.55
CA ASN A 346 19.45 11.31 22.08
C ASN A 346 18.45 12.06 22.99
N HIS A 347 17.33 11.42 23.35
CA HIS A 347 16.23 12.02 24.10
C HIS A 347 15.56 13.21 23.41
N LEU A 348 15.65 13.32 22.09
CA LEU A 348 14.88 14.28 21.31
C LEU A 348 13.48 13.71 21.04
N LEU A 349 12.46 14.52 21.29
CA LEU A 349 11.07 14.16 21.00
C LEU A 349 10.82 14.28 19.48
N ILE A 350 10.66 13.14 18.83
CA ILE A 350 10.24 13.05 17.43
C ILE A 350 8.72 12.85 17.43
N SER A 351 8.02 13.62 16.60
CA SER A 351 6.56 13.53 16.53
C SER A 351 6.01 13.88 15.15
N GLN A 352 4.90 13.22 14.81
CA GLN A 352 4.13 13.40 13.60
C GLN A 352 2.63 13.42 13.94
N SER A 353 1.89 14.36 13.36
CA SER A 353 0.44 14.46 13.55
C SER A 353 -0.31 14.19 12.25
N ALA A 354 -1.48 13.59 12.35
CA ALA A 354 -2.38 13.30 11.24
C ALA A 354 -3.85 13.37 11.68
N PRO A 355 -4.79 13.56 10.74
CA PRO A 355 -6.21 13.45 11.03
C PRO A 355 -6.56 12.11 11.67
N ALA A 356 -7.45 12.14 12.67
CA ALA A 356 -7.76 10.98 13.48
C ALA A 356 -8.48 9.86 12.72
N ARG A 357 -9.29 10.24 11.73
CA ARG A 357 -10.16 9.33 10.99
C ARG A 357 -10.22 9.68 9.52
N PHE A 358 -10.34 8.66 8.68
CA PHE A 358 -10.56 8.77 7.25
C PHE A 358 -11.68 7.84 6.80
N SER A 359 -12.46 8.27 5.83
CA SER A 359 -13.46 7.42 5.16
C SER A 359 -13.55 7.69 3.67
N ARG A 360 -13.84 6.65 2.87
CA ARG A 360 -14.08 6.74 1.42
C ARG A 360 -15.38 6.03 1.04
N ASN A 361 -16.29 6.73 0.37
CA ASN A 361 -17.64 6.30 0.00
C ASN A 361 -18.52 5.83 1.16
N CYS A 362 -18.24 6.30 2.37
CA CYS A 362 -19.05 6.08 3.57
C CYS A 362 -18.85 7.23 4.57
N PRO A 363 -19.75 7.42 5.54
CA PRO A 363 -19.56 8.41 6.61
C PRO A 363 -18.29 8.13 7.45
N LEU A 364 -17.78 9.16 8.12
CA LEU A 364 -16.70 8.98 9.10
C LEU A 364 -17.14 8.03 10.22
N PRO A 365 -16.31 7.04 10.60
CA PRO A 365 -16.60 6.17 11.73
C PRO A 365 -16.82 6.98 13.01
N ALA A 366 -17.86 6.65 13.79
CA ALA A 366 -18.06 7.23 15.10
C ALA A 366 -17.14 6.52 16.12
N VAL A 367 -16.47 7.29 16.97
CA VAL A 367 -15.52 6.77 17.95
C VAL A 367 -15.93 7.30 19.33
N HIS A 368 -16.20 6.37 20.25
CA HIS A 368 -16.57 6.69 21.63
C HIS A 368 -15.50 6.17 22.58
N LEU A 369 -14.98 7.08 23.39
CA LEU A 369 -13.93 6.79 24.37
C LEU A 369 -14.54 6.72 25.77
N THR A 370 -14.08 5.76 26.55
CA THR A 370 -14.23 5.79 28.01
C THR A 370 -13.14 6.67 28.60
N ILE A 371 -13.38 7.26 29.77
CA ILE A 371 -12.41 8.11 30.48
C ILE A 371 -11.07 7.38 30.61
N GLY A 372 -9.98 8.05 30.21
CA GLY A 372 -8.61 7.52 30.27
C GLY A 372 -8.16 6.75 29.01
N GLN A 373 -9.03 6.54 28.02
CA GLN A 373 -8.65 5.91 26.76
C GLN A 373 -8.03 6.91 25.78
N GLN A 374 -7.03 6.44 25.04
CA GLN A 374 -6.49 7.14 23.88
C GLN A 374 -7.34 6.83 22.65
N GLN A 375 -7.50 7.80 21.75
CA GLN A 375 -8.18 7.59 20.48
C GLN A 375 -7.26 6.86 19.48
N PRO A 376 -7.70 5.76 18.85
CA PRO A 376 -6.97 5.12 17.76
C PRO A 376 -7.12 5.93 16.46
N PHE A 377 -6.23 5.68 15.49
CA PHE A 377 -6.55 6.07 14.12
C PHE A 377 -7.60 5.11 13.57
N VAL A 378 -8.65 5.63 12.93
CA VAL A 378 -9.73 4.78 12.36
C VAL A 378 -9.94 5.09 10.88
N LEU A 379 -9.73 4.09 10.04
CA LEU A 379 -9.84 4.20 8.59
C LEU A 379 -10.96 3.29 8.10
N CYS A 380 -11.74 3.74 7.12
CA CYS A 380 -12.80 2.95 6.54
C CYS A 380 -13.01 3.25 5.05
N ALA A 381 -13.46 2.27 4.28
CA ALA A 381 -13.89 2.52 2.92
C ALA A 381 -14.98 1.54 2.48
N VAL A 382 -15.76 1.97 1.49
CA VAL A 382 -16.66 1.11 0.71
C VAL A 382 -16.26 1.19 -0.76
N HIS A 383 -16.09 0.04 -1.39
CA HIS A 383 -15.73 -0.02 -2.80
C HIS A 383 -16.93 0.43 -3.66
N PRO A 384 -16.75 1.36 -4.62
CA PRO A 384 -17.88 1.94 -5.33
C PRO A 384 -18.65 0.91 -6.17
N GLN A 385 -17.97 -0.08 -6.74
CA GLN A 385 -18.56 -1.14 -7.59
C GLN A 385 -18.93 -2.40 -6.80
N THR A 386 -17.96 -3.09 -6.16
CA THR A 386 -18.21 -4.37 -5.46
C THR A 386 -18.99 -4.22 -4.17
N LYS A 387 -19.11 -3.00 -3.63
CA LYS A 387 -19.71 -2.69 -2.32
C LYS A 387 -19.03 -3.34 -1.12
N ALA A 388 -17.93 -4.06 -1.33
CA ALA A 388 -17.10 -4.57 -0.25
C ALA A 388 -16.68 -3.40 0.66
N ALA A 389 -16.55 -3.65 1.95
CA ALA A 389 -16.22 -2.64 2.94
C ALA A 389 -15.02 -3.07 3.79
N ALA A 390 -14.24 -2.11 4.27
CA ALA A 390 -13.14 -2.40 5.20
C ALA A 390 -13.08 -1.36 6.31
N VAL A 391 -12.65 -1.79 7.49
CA VAL A 391 -12.34 -0.91 8.63
C VAL A 391 -11.01 -1.32 9.25
N TYR A 392 -10.20 -0.33 9.62
CA TYR A 392 -8.96 -0.51 10.37
C TYR A 392 -8.92 0.43 11.57
N ALA A 393 -8.68 -0.12 12.75
CA ALA A 393 -8.37 0.64 13.96
C ALA A 393 -6.92 0.37 14.38
N ALA A 394 -6.09 1.41 14.30
CA ALA A 394 -4.66 1.33 14.55
C ALA A 394 -4.29 1.89 15.92
N GLY A 395 -3.26 1.29 16.52
CA GLY A 395 -2.65 1.78 17.75
C GLY A 395 -1.99 3.15 17.60
N ARG A 396 -1.49 3.65 18.73
CA ARG A 396 -0.81 4.93 18.85
C ARG A 396 0.62 4.71 19.31
N VAL A 397 1.48 5.66 18.95
CA VAL A 397 2.81 5.77 19.55
C VAL A 397 2.78 7.02 20.39
N VAL A 398 2.85 6.88 21.71
CA VAL A 398 2.93 8.02 22.64
C VAL A 398 4.26 7.99 23.38
N PRO A 399 4.77 9.13 23.87
CA PRO A 399 6.11 9.20 24.46
C PRO A 399 6.34 8.20 25.60
N GLU A 400 5.29 7.92 26.37
CA GLU A 400 5.30 7.00 27.51
C GLU A 400 5.11 5.53 27.12
N ASN A 401 4.56 5.26 25.94
CA ASN A 401 4.28 3.91 25.44
C ASN A 401 4.33 3.86 23.91
N ARG A 402 5.41 3.27 23.38
CA ARG A 402 5.62 3.12 21.93
C ARG A 402 4.65 2.13 21.26
N HIS A 403 3.97 1.29 22.03
CA HIS A 403 2.95 0.35 21.56
C HIS A 403 1.63 0.61 22.31
N CYS A 404 1.09 1.82 22.19
CA CYS A 404 -0.14 2.20 22.88
C CYS A 404 -1.36 1.66 22.15
N GLU A 405 -1.94 0.61 22.71
CA GLU A 405 -3.19 0.03 22.22
C GLU A 405 -4.37 0.92 22.65
N ALA A 406 -4.78 1.78 21.71
CA ALA A 406 -5.75 2.85 21.91
C ALA A 406 -7.19 2.32 21.70
N TYR A 407 -7.69 1.49 22.60
CA TYR A 407 -9.02 0.86 22.44
C TYR A 407 -10.18 1.86 22.48
N ALA A 408 -11.12 1.73 21.55
CA ALA A 408 -12.35 2.54 21.53
C ALA A 408 -13.58 1.73 21.09
N ASP A 409 -14.78 2.22 21.41
CA ASP A 409 -16.00 1.75 20.76
C ASP A 409 -16.15 2.45 19.41
N ILE A 410 -16.14 1.66 18.35
CA ILE A 410 -16.15 2.15 16.97
C ILE A 410 -17.45 1.73 16.31
N THR A 411 -18.13 2.68 15.65
CA THR A 411 -19.31 2.40 14.83
C THR A 411 -19.05 2.82 13.39
N VAL A 412 -19.34 1.92 12.45
CA VAL A 412 -19.20 2.14 11.01
C VAL A 412 -20.56 1.95 10.35
N THR A 413 -20.98 2.93 9.55
CA THR A 413 -22.21 2.86 8.74
C THR A 413 -21.88 2.35 7.34
N LEU A 414 -22.55 1.28 6.93
CA LEU A 414 -22.34 0.58 5.67
C LEU A 414 -23.64 0.54 4.85
N PRO A 415 -23.57 0.76 3.53
CA PRO A 415 -24.78 0.83 2.70
C PRO A 415 -25.43 -0.54 2.45
N THR A 416 -24.70 -1.64 2.69
CA THR A 416 -25.25 -2.99 2.53
C THR A 416 -24.49 -4.05 3.33
N ALA A 417 -25.22 -5.07 3.77
CA ALA A 417 -24.73 -6.33 4.33
C ALA A 417 -24.51 -7.44 3.26
N ASP A 418 -24.81 -7.17 1.98
CA ASP A 418 -24.71 -8.17 0.90
C ASP A 418 -23.27 -8.40 0.40
N ALA A 419 -22.36 -7.49 0.75
CA ALA A 419 -20.98 -7.54 0.32
C ALA A 419 -20.03 -7.92 1.47
N PRO A 420 -18.84 -8.45 1.17
CA PRO A 420 -17.88 -8.84 2.20
C PRO A 420 -17.32 -7.64 2.97
N ILE A 421 -17.02 -7.84 4.24
CA ILE A 421 -16.54 -6.79 5.14
C ILE A 421 -15.24 -7.24 5.80
N ALA A 422 -14.15 -6.51 5.58
CA ALA A 422 -12.89 -6.76 6.26
C ALA A 422 -12.73 -5.91 7.53
N VAL A 423 -12.16 -6.51 8.57
CA VAL A 423 -11.81 -5.84 9.82
C VAL A 423 -10.34 -6.10 10.09
N PHE A 424 -9.57 -5.03 10.24
CA PHE A 424 -8.13 -5.06 10.48
C PHE A 424 -7.79 -4.34 11.79
N GLY A 425 -6.69 -4.75 12.42
CA GLY A 425 -6.19 -4.09 13.63
C GLY A 425 -6.84 -4.59 14.91
N SER A 426 -6.18 -4.31 16.02
CA SER A 426 -6.55 -4.78 17.37
C SER A 426 -7.23 -3.71 18.23
N CYS A 427 -7.16 -2.43 17.85
CA CYS A 427 -7.54 -1.29 18.70
C CYS A 427 -9.05 -1.02 18.80
N TYR A 428 -9.82 -2.09 18.95
CA TYR A 428 -11.25 -2.07 19.22
C TYR A 428 -11.51 -2.43 20.68
N ARG A 429 -12.41 -1.72 21.35
CA ARG A 429 -13.15 -2.26 22.49
C ARG A 429 -14.36 -3.03 21.97
N THR A 430 -15.14 -2.37 21.12
CA THR A 430 -16.18 -2.97 20.29
C THR A 430 -16.16 -2.36 18.89
N LEU A 431 -16.60 -3.13 17.90
CA LEU A 431 -16.91 -2.68 16.55
C LEU A 431 -18.38 -2.93 16.28
N THR A 432 -19.15 -1.87 16.06
CA THR A 432 -20.54 -1.95 15.61
C THR A 432 -20.63 -1.62 14.13
N LEU A 433 -21.12 -2.57 13.34
CA LEU A 433 -21.46 -2.38 11.93
C LEU A 433 -22.95 -2.06 11.85
N GLN A 434 -23.28 -0.89 11.31
CA GLN A 434 -24.64 -0.42 11.11
C GLN A 434 -24.96 -0.41 9.63
N PHE A 435 -26.08 -1.04 9.25
CA PHE A 435 -26.51 -1.19 7.86
C PHE A 435 -27.75 -0.37 7.54
N ASP A 436 -27.96 -0.05 6.27
CA ASP A 436 -29.19 0.60 5.81
C ASP A 436 -30.40 -0.36 5.87
N GLN A 437 -30.15 -1.66 5.79
CA GLN A 437 -31.15 -2.72 5.94
C GLN A 437 -31.09 -3.46 7.28
N THR A 438 -32.21 -4.07 7.66
CA THR A 438 -32.25 -5.05 8.75
C THR A 438 -31.49 -6.33 8.40
N ILE A 439 -30.84 -6.91 9.41
CA ILE A 439 -29.97 -8.10 9.28
C ILE A 439 -30.32 -9.21 10.28
N GLU A 440 -31.41 -9.09 11.05
CA GLU A 440 -31.76 -10.03 12.13
C GLU A 440 -31.92 -11.49 11.67
N GLN A 441 -32.26 -11.71 10.41
CA GLN A 441 -32.44 -13.04 9.82
C GLN A 441 -31.18 -13.57 9.13
N ARG A 442 -30.09 -12.80 9.12
CA ARG A 442 -28.86 -13.19 8.42
C ARG A 442 -27.96 -14.04 9.29
N ARG A 443 -27.31 -15.00 8.65
CA ARG A 443 -26.22 -15.79 9.24
C ARG A 443 -24.91 -15.09 8.99
N VAL A 444 -24.05 -15.06 10.00
CA VAL A 444 -22.75 -14.39 9.94
C VAL A 444 -21.64 -15.43 9.90
N PHE A 445 -20.78 -15.30 8.91
CA PHE A 445 -19.61 -16.14 8.71
C PHE A 445 -18.33 -15.33 8.83
N VAL A 446 -17.27 -15.95 9.35
CA VAL A 446 -15.96 -15.32 9.54
C VAL A 446 -14.79 -16.22 9.11
N GLN A 447 -13.74 -15.61 8.56
CA GLN A 447 -12.43 -16.24 8.28
C GLN A 447 -11.30 -15.27 8.61
N ASP A 448 -10.13 -15.81 8.96
CA ASP A 448 -8.87 -15.07 8.86
C ASP A 448 -8.52 -14.90 7.38
N LEU A 449 -8.21 -13.67 6.98
CA LEU A 449 -7.89 -13.34 5.57
C LEU A 449 -6.60 -14.02 5.08
N ALA A 450 -5.69 -14.44 5.98
CA ALA A 450 -4.50 -15.23 5.61
C ALA A 450 -4.80 -16.73 5.40
N GLN A 451 -6.03 -17.19 5.66
CA GLN A 451 -6.43 -18.60 5.56
C GLN A 451 -7.74 -18.78 4.79
N LEU A 452 -7.94 -18.02 3.70
CA LEU A 452 -9.15 -18.15 2.87
C LEU A 452 -9.34 -19.52 2.20
N THR A 453 -8.32 -20.37 2.22
CA THR A 453 -8.42 -21.77 1.77
C THR A 453 -9.11 -22.69 2.78
N GLU A 454 -9.22 -22.27 4.04
CA GLU A 454 -9.92 -23.00 5.10
C GLU A 454 -11.42 -22.64 5.12
N PRO A 455 -12.33 -23.53 5.55
CA PRO A 455 -13.76 -23.22 5.63
C PRO A 455 -14.05 -22.05 6.59
N ALA A 456 -15.03 -21.19 6.25
CA ALA A 456 -15.50 -20.17 7.18
C ALA A 456 -16.26 -20.77 8.37
N TYR A 457 -16.23 -20.03 9.47
CA TYR A 457 -16.94 -20.36 10.69
C TYR A 457 -18.22 -19.55 10.75
N GLU A 458 -19.34 -20.19 11.03
CA GLU A 458 -20.55 -19.47 11.40
C GLU A 458 -20.45 -19.01 12.86
N ILE A 459 -20.68 -17.71 13.09
CA ILE A 459 -20.58 -17.06 14.39
C ILE A 459 -21.85 -16.29 14.76
N THR A 460 -22.96 -16.53 14.05
CA THR A 460 -24.25 -15.83 14.23
C THR A 460 -24.67 -15.74 15.70
N ASN A 461 -24.55 -16.85 16.44
CA ASN A 461 -24.96 -16.94 17.84
C ASN A 461 -23.95 -16.34 18.83
N ASP A 462 -22.73 -16.06 18.38
CA ASP A 462 -21.69 -15.45 19.21
C ASP A 462 -21.80 -13.91 19.20
N LEU A 463 -22.56 -13.35 18.26
CA LEU A 463 -22.62 -11.91 18.01
C LEU A 463 -23.88 -11.28 18.61
N GLN A 464 -23.78 -9.98 18.91
CA GLN A 464 -24.95 -9.16 19.20
C GLN A 464 -25.49 -8.61 17.89
N ILE A 465 -26.61 -9.17 17.42
CA ILE A 465 -27.34 -8.69 16.25
C ILE A 465 -28.67 -8.11 16.72
N LYS A 466 -28.95 -6.87 16.33
CA LYS A 466 -30.20 -6.18 16.65
C LYS A 466 -30.57 -5.29 15.48
N ASP A 467 -31.73 -5.55 14.89
CA ASP A 467 -32.29 -4.80 13.78
C ASP A 467 -31.26 -4.58 12.65
N HIS A 468 -30.73 -3.37 12.50
CA HIS A 468 -29.77 -2.96 11.48
C HIS A 468 -28.31 -3.04 11.93
N THR A 469 -28.02 -3.63 13.10
CA THR A 469 -26.69 -3.56 13.72
C THR A 469 -26.13 -4.93 14.10
N LEU A 470 -24.82 -5.07 13.94
CA LEU A 470 -24.01 -6.21 14.38
C LEU A 470 -22.81 -5.69 15.16
N THR A 471 -22.56 -6.23 16.35
CA THR A 471 -21.42 -5.84 17.18
C THR A 471 -20.45 -6.99 17.42
N LEU A 472 -19.16 -6.73 17.17
CA LEU A 472 -18.04 -7.58 17.56
C LEU A 472 -17.32 -6.98 18.76
N THR A 473 -16.89 -7.84 19.68
CA THR A 473 -15.98 -7.49 20.77
C THR A 473 -14.52 -7.62 20.31
N ARG A 474 -13.60 -6.96 21.03
CA ARG A 474 -12.15 -7.14 20.86
C ARG A 474 -11.74 -8.61 20.81
N ALA A 475 -12.18 -9.38 21.81
CA ALA A 475 -11.81 -10.79 21.95
C ALA A 475 -12.22 -11.62 20.72
N GLN A 476 -13.37 -11.30 20.11
CA GLN A 476 -13.82 -11.95 18.88
C GLN A 476 -12.95 -11.57 17.68
N ILE A 477 -12.61 -10.29 17.53
CA ILE A 477 -11.74 -9.81 16.45
C ILE A 477 -10.38 -10.50 16.52
N GLU A 478 -9.77 -10.57 17.71
CA GLU A 478 -8.50 -11.27 17.92
C GLU A 478 -8.63 -12.78 17.69
N THR A 479 -9.69 -13.41 18.20
CA THR A 479 -9.90 -14.87 18.07
C THR A 479 -10.05 -15.31 16.63
N TYR A 480 -10.80 -14.57 15.82
CA TYR A 480 -11.06 -14.95 14.43
C TYR A 480 -10.04 -14.39 13.45
N GLY A 481 -9.44 -13.24 13.75
CA GLY A 481 -8.46 -12.56 12.90
C GLY A 481 -7.00 -12.95 13.12
N ASN A 482 -6.69 -13.80 14.11
CA ASN A 482 -5.35 -14.36 14.38
C ASN A 482 -5.34 -15.90 14.35
N ARG A 483 -6.13 -16.51 13.47
CA ARG A 483 -6.15 -17.98 13.34
C ARG A 483 -4.97 -18.50 12.52
N ALA A 484 -4.51 -17.70 11.57
CA ALA A 484 -3.29 -17.97 10.84
C ALA A 484 -2.07 -17.82 11.75
N THR A 485 -1.12 -18.73 11.63
CA THR A 485 0.15 -18.68 12.35
C THR A 485 1.29 -18.76 11.36
N TYR A 486 2.30 -17.93 11.59
CA TYR A 486 3.57 -17.96 10.88
C TYR A 486 4.68 -17.64 11.88
N PRO A 487 5.84 -18.33 11.84
CA PRO A 487 6.91 -18.09 12.80
C PRO A 487 7.34 -16.63 12.83
N GLU A 488 7.47 -16.06 14.02
CA GLU A 488 7.95 -14.69 14.25
C GLU A 488 7.08 -13.59 13.61
N ASP A 489 5.84 -13.89 13.25
CA ASP A 489 4.88 -12.89 12.77
C ASP A 489 4.29 -12.07 13.92
N GLU A 490 4.30 -10.75 13.76
CA GLU A 490 3.82 -9.73 14.70
C GLU A 490 2.62 -8.95 14.12
N SER A 491 1.97 -9.47 13.06
CA SER A 491 0.86 -8.77 12.41
C SER A 491 -0.34 -8.67 13.33
N ASP A 492 -0.94 -7.47 13.39
CA ASP A 492 -2.27 -7.27 13.94
C ASP A 492 -3.31 -8.18 13.26
N PRO A 493 -4.45 -8.50 13.91
CA PRO A 493 -5.48 -9.36 13.34
C PRO A 493 -6.09 -8.79 12.05
N GLY A 494 -6.52 -9.70 11.16
CA GLY A 494 -7.28 -9.35 9.96
C GLY A 494 -8.27 -10.45 9.59
N LEU A 495 -9.56 -10.11 9.60
CA LEU A 495 -10.65 -11.04 9.30
C LEU A 495 -11.58 -10.50 8.22
N ILE A 496 -12.36 -11.41 7.65
CA ILE A 496 -13.45 -11.12 6.71
C ILE A 496 -14.76 -11.65 7.26
N LEU A 497 -15.83 -10.88 7.10
CA LEU A 497 -17.20 -11.21 7.46
C LEU A 497 -18.07 -11.33 6.21
N TYR A 498 -18.98 -12.31 6.24
CA TYR A 498 -20.06 -12.46 5.25
C TYR A 498 -21.39 -12.60 5.97
N LEU A 499 -22.39 -11.85 5.54
CA LEU A 499 -23.75 -11.93 6.06
C LEU A 499 -24.67 -12.52 4.97
N ARG A 500 -25.28 -13.67 5.24
CA ARG A 500 -26.10 -14.43 4.28
C ARG A 500 -27.54 -14.56 4.73
#